data_AF-E5X1E0-F1
#
_entry.id   AF-E5X1E0-F1
#
_cell.length_a   1.000
_cell.length_b   1.000
_cell.length_c   1.000
_cell.angle_alpha   90.00
_cell.angle_beta   90.00
_cell.angle_gamma   90.00
#
_symmetry.space_group_name_H-M   'P 1'
#
loop_
_entity.id
_entity.type
_entity.pdbx_description
1 polymer ?
#
loop_
_entity_poly.entity_id
_entity_poly.type
_entity_poly.pdbx_seq_one_letter_code
_entity_poly.pdbx_strand_id
1 'polypeptide(L)'
;MKPNELLVYKKETGETITEITSAQYHIDWIKDRLTFDNDRLSDIIISLKGWYAVQIDCPQPFSEKQRLSFTVRGESLKEILHAMSLIIPMRYTINGSQVKIIPLATK
;
A
#
# COMPACT_ATOMS: atom_id res chain seq x y z
N MET A 1 -10.99 29.38 -19.57
CA MET A 1 -10.17 28.20 -19.95
C MET A 1 -9.24 27.88 -18.80
N LYS A 2 -9.37 26.71 -18.19
CA LYS A 2 -8.42 26.21 -17.18
C LYS A 2 -7.73 24.96 -17.74
N PRO A 3 -6.43 24.79 -17.50
CA PRO A 3 -5.65 23.68 -18.04
C PRO A 3 -5.98 22.44 -17.22
N ASN A 4 -6.44 21.36 -17.87
CA ASN A 4 -6.36 19.97 -17.39
C ASN A 4 -7.07 18.95 -18.31
N GLU A 5 -7.22 19.23 -19.61
CA GLU A 5 -7.75 18.21 -20.55
C GLU A 5 -6.61 17.46 -21.22
N LEU A 6 -6.39 16.23 -20.76
CA LEU A 6 -5.57 15.23 -21.44
C LEU A 6 -6.53 14.23 -22.08
N LEU A 7 -6.65 14.31 -23.41
CA LEU A 7 -7.38 13.33 -24.22
C LEU A 7 -6.62 12.00 -24.20
N VAL A 8 -7.19 10.97 -23.58
CA VAL A 8 -6.64 9.61 -23.64
C VAL A 8 -7.54 8.78 -24.54
N TYR A 9 -7.08 8.57 -25.77
CA TYR A 9 -7.73 7.68 -26.73
C TYR A 9 -7.22 6.25 -26.49
N LYS A 10 -8.06 5.38 -25.94
CA LYS A 10 -7.81 3.92 -25.93
C LYS A 10 -8.47 3.31 -27.15
N LYS A 11 -7.65 2.81 -28.07
CA LYS A 11 -8.11 1.95 -29.16
C LYS A 11 -8.20 0.53 -28.59
N GLU A 12 -9.31 -0.14 -28.91
CA GLU A 12 -9.66 -1.53 -28.61
C GLU A 12 -10.63 -1.69 -27.43
N THR A 13 -11.87 -2.04 -27.80
CA THR A 13 -13.02 -2.50 -26.98
C THR A 13 -13.77 -1.45 -26.13
N GLY A 14 -14.27 -0.40 -26.78
CA GLY A 14 -15.71 -0.12 -26.96
C GLY A 14 -16.73 -0.14 -25.80
N GLU A 15 -16.36 -0.27 -24.53
CA GLU A 15 -17.35 -0.23 -23.43
C GLU A 15 -17.13 0.96 -22.48
N THR A 16 -18.15 1.81 -22.44
CA THR A 16 -18.25 3.01 -21.61
C THR A 16 -18.85 2.63 -20.26
N ILE A 17 -18.02 2.54 -19.23
CA ILE A 17 -18.49 2.50 -17.84
C ILE A 17 -18.33 3.91 -17.27
N THR A 18 -19.43 4.67 -17.30
CA THR A 18 -19.56 5.94 -16.59
C THR A 18 -19.91 5.66 -15.14
N GLU A 19 -18.96 5.84 -14.22
CA GLU A 19 -19.29 6.11 -12.83
C GLU A 19 -18.34 7.15 -12.26
N ILE A 20 -18.87 8.37 -12.14
CA ILE A 20 -18.27 9.52 -11.48
C ILE A 20 -18.44 9.29 -9.97
N THR A 21 -17.37 9.24 -9.21
CA THR A 21 -17.19 9.92 -7.89
C THR A 21 -15.91 9.44 -7.19
N SER A 22 -15.17 10.37 -6.60
CA SER A 22 -13.85 10.22 -5.94
C SER A 22 -12.61 10.24 -6.85
N ALA A 23 -12.36 11.41 -7.46
CA ALA A 23 -11.12 11.76 -8.18
C ALA A 23 -9.84 11.80 -7.30
N GLN A 24 -9.79 11.06 -6.19
CA GLN A 24 -8.57 10.78 -5.44
C GLN A 24 -8.04 9.35 -5.70
N TYR A 25 -8.85 8.45 -6.28
CA TYR A 25 -8.53 7.02 -6.30
C TYR A 25 -7.91 6.50 -7.61
N HIS A 26 -7.65 7.36 -8.60
CA HIS A 26 -7.33 6.88 -9.96
C HIS A 26 -6.08 7.46 -10.63
N ILE A 27 -5.11 7.98 -9.85
CA ILE A 27 -3.80 8.45 -10.36
C ILE A 27 -2.64 8.07 -9.42
N ASP A 28 -2.70 6.92 -8.75
CA ASP A 28 -1.62 6.50 -7.86
C ASP A 28 -0.60 5.56 -8.50
N TRP A 29 -0.86 4.99 -9.69
CA TRP A 29 0.15 4.18 -10.40
C TRP A 29 1.27 5.01 -11.06
N ILE A 30 1.12 6.35 -11.12
CA ILE A 30 2.15 7.30 -11.59
C ILE A 30 2.92 7.92 -10.41
N LYS A 31 2.47 7.71 -9.16
CA LYS A 31 3.25 8.17 -8.01
C LYS A 31 4.31 7.11 -7.74
N ASP A 32 5.56 7.46 -7.99
CA ASP A 32 6.78 6.71 -7.58
C ASP A 32 6.92 6.61 -6.03
N ARG A 33 5.80 6.59 -5.32
CA ARG A 33 5.74 6.62 -3.86
C ARG A 33 4.40 6.16 -3.30
N LEU A 34 4.46 5.49 -2.15
CA LEU A 34 3.33 5.22 -1.28
C LEU A 34 3.42 6.14 -0.07
N THR A 35 2.36 6.90 0.21
CA THR A 35 2.29 7.74 1.42
C THR A 35 1.17 7.21 2.30
N PHE A 36 1.51 6.91 3.55
CA PHE A 36 0.56 6.51 4.58
C PHE A 36 0.55 7.56 5.68
N ASP A 37 -0.63 7.94 6.14
CA ASP A 37 -0.80 8.90 7.23
C ASP A 37 -1.83 8.42 8.24
N ASN A 38 -1.33 7.90 9.36
CA ASN A 38 -2.11 7.30 10.44
C ASN A 38 -3.03 6.17 9.95
N ASP A 39 -2.62 5.49 8.87
CA ASP A 39 -3.38 4.42 8.23
C ASP A 39 -3.24 3.12 9.03
N ARG A 40 -4.26 2.25 8.92
CA ARG A 40 -4.21 0.95 9.58
C ARG A 40 -3.16 0.06 8.93
N LEU A 41 -2.51 -0.77 9.73
CA LEU A 41 -1.58 -1.77 9.22
C LEU A 41 -2.26 -2.73 8.24
N SER A 42 -3.55 -3.03 8.39
CA SER A 42 -4.30 -3.82 7.40
C SER A 42 -4.37 -3.17 6.03
N ASP A 43 -4.65 -1.87 5.96
CA ASP A 43 -4.70 -1.10 4.71
C ASP A 43 -3.30 -0.99 4.07
N ILE A 44 -2.28 -0.69 4.89
CA ILE A 44 -0.88 -0.65 4.46
C ILE A 44 -0.44 -1.99 3.85
N ILE A 45 -0.82 -3.11 4.49
CA ILE A 45 -0.50 -4.46 4.00
C ILE A 45 -1.12 -4.69 2.62
N ILE A 46 -2.37 -4.27 2.39
CA ILE A 46 -3.03 -4.41 1.08
C ILE A 46 -2.25 -3.65 0.00
N SER A 47 -1.84 -2.41 0.28
CA SER A 47 -1.02 -1.62 -0.64
C SER A 47 0.32 -2.30 -0.95
N LEU A 48 1.03 -2.81 0.06
CA LEU A 48 2.31 -3.47 -0.12
C LEU A 48 2.20 -4.80 -0.91
N LYS A 49 1.13 -5.57 -0.72
CA LYS A 49 0.87 -6.79 -1.50
C LYS A 49 0.80 -6.48 -2.99
N GLY A 50 0.04 -5.45 -3.36
CA GLY A 50 -0.11 -5.03 -4.76
C GLY A 50 1.18 -4.45 -5.34
N TRP A 51 1.84 -3.57 -4.60
CA TRP A 51 3.02 -2.85 -5.08
C TRP A 51 4.24 -3.75 -5.31
N TYR A 52 4.46 -4.73 -4.42
CA TYR A 52 5.61 -5.64 -4.48
C TYR A 52 5.26 -7.04 -5.00
N ALA A 53 4.01 -7.27 -5.43
CA ALA A 53 3.51 -8.57 -5.88
C ALA A 53 3.82 -9.72 -4.89
N VAL A 54 3.62 -9.47 -3.60
CA VAL A 54 3.86 -10.43 -2.50
C VAL A 54 2.58 -10.82 -1.78
N GLN A 55 2.63 -11.95 -1.10
CA GLN A 55 1.66 -12.31 -0.07
C GLN A 55 2.21 -11.92 1.30
N ILE A 56 1.36 -11.33 2.13
CA ILE A 56 1.70 -10.91 3.49
C ILE A 56 0.65 -11.45 4.45
N ASP A 57 1.10 -12.27 5.39
CA ASP A 57 0.29 -12.82 6.47
C ASP A 57 0.55 -12.03 7.76
N CYS A 58 -0.53 -11.52 8.36
CA CYS A 58 -0.49 -10.79 9.62
C CYS A 58 -1.72 -11.14 10.46
N PRO A 59 -1.60 -11.33 11.78
CA PRO A 59 -2.77 -11.52 12.64
C PRO A 59 -3.74 -10.34 12.58
N GLN A 60 -5.00 -10.61 12.24
CA GLN A 60 -6.04 -9.58 12.05
C GLN A 60 -6.22 -8.65 13.26
N PRO A 61 -6.23 -9.13 14.53
CA PRO A 61 -6.37 -8.23 15.68
C PRO A 61 -5.22 -7.23 15.82
N PHE A 62 -4.02 -7.60 15.34
CA PHE A 62 -2.86 -6.72 15.35
C PHE A 62 -2.93 -5.72 14.18
N SER A 63 -3.22 -6.19 12.96
CA SER A 63 -3.26 -5.32 11.78
C SER A 63 -4.35 -4.24 11.85
N GLU A 64 -5.49 -4.54 12.49
CA GLU A 64 -6.58 -3.56 12.66
C GLU A 64 -6.29 -2.50 13.73
N LYS A 65 -5.41 -2.83 14.70
CA LYS A 65 -5.10 -1.95 15.84
C LYS A 65 -3.95 -0.99 15.55
N GLN A 66 -2.92 -1.47 14.86
CA GLN A 66 -1.72 -0.69 14.61
C GLN A 66 -1.96 0.37 13.53
N ARG A 67 -1.42 1.57 13.75
CA ARG A 67 -1.45 2.66 12.80
C ARG A 67 -0.06 3.22 12.57
N LEU A 68 0.26 3.56 11.33
CA LEU A 68 1.57 4.08 10.96
C LEU A 68 1.44 5.26 10.00
N SER A 69 2.38 6.20 10.10
CA SER A 69 2.59 7.26 9.10
C SER A 69 4.00 7.13 8.54
N PHE A 70 4.14 6.94 7.23
CA PHE A 70 5.43 6.95 6.53
C PHE A 70 5.25 7.16 5.03
N THR A 71 6.33 7.53 4.35
CA THR A 71 6.37 7.62 2.89
C THR A 71 7.44 6.71 2.34
N VAL A 72 7.08 5.88 1.38
CA VAL A 72 7.94 5.06 0.54
C VAL A 72 8.18 5.80 -0.76
N ARG A 73 9.41 5.96 -1.23
CA ARG A 73 9.80 6.66 -2.48
C ARG A 73 10.73 5.84 -3.39
N GLY A 74 10.91 4.55 -3.09
CA GLY A 74 11.82 3.67 -3.82
C GLY A 74 12.49 2.61 -2.95
N GLU A 75 12.17 2.58 -1.65
CA GLU A 75 12.67 1.58 -0.73
C GLU A 75 12.21 0.18 -1.13
N SER A 76 13.07 -0.80 -0.84
CA SER A 76 12.71 -2.20 -0.98
C SER A 76 11.69 -2.61 0.08
N LEU A 77 10.91 -3.67 -0.19
CA LEU A 77 9.99 -4.26 0.79
C LEU A 77 10.67 -4.58 2.13
N LYS A 78 11.94 -5.04 2.09
CA LYS A 78 12.72 -5.34 3.29
C LYS A 78 13.00 -4.09 4.13
N GLU A 79 13.35 -2.98 3.50
CA GLU A 79 13.60 -1.71 4.19
C GLU A 79 12.32 -1.16 4.82
N ILE A 80 11.19 -1.26 4.10
CA ILE A 80 9.89 -0.85 4.63
C ILE A 80 9.51 -1.70 5.84
N LEU A 81 9.59 -3.02 5.73
CA LEU A 81 9.29 -3.94 6.85
C LEU A 81 10.22 -3.71 8.04
N HIS A 82 11.49 -3.37 7.77
CA HIS A 82 12.42 -2.98 8.81
C HIS A 82 12.00 -1.68 9.49
N ALA A 83 11.68 -0.63 8.73
CA ALA A 83 11.17 0.62 9.28
C ALA A 83 9.90 0.41 10.12
N MET A 84 8.95 -0.39 9.62
CA MET A 84 7.74 -0.76 10.35
C MET A 84 8.08 -1.46 11.68
N SER A 85 9.08 -2.34 11.72
CA SER A 85 9.53 -3.01 12.95
C SER A 85 10.14 -2.06 14.00
N LEU A 86 10.53 -0.84 13.59
CA LEU A 86 11.00 0.19 14.50
C LEU A 86 9.85 1.05 15.06
N ILE A 87 8.74 1.16 14.32
CA ILE A 87 7.59 1.99 14.70
C ILE A 87 6.62 1.19 15.60
N ILE A 88 6.40 -0.08 15.28
CA ILE A 88 5.48 -0.96 16.00
C ILE A 88 6.18 -2.23 16.48
N PRO A 89 5.75 -2.83 17.61
CA PRO A 89 6.36 -4.02 18.16
C PRO A 89 6.04 -5.24 17.29
N MET A 90 6.86 -5.48 16.27
CA MET A 90 6.72 -6.61 15.36
C MET A 90 8.07 -7.16 14.92
N ARG A 91 8.07 -8.42 14.50
CA ARG A 91 9.10 -9.04 13.67
C ARG A 91 8.49 -9.45 12.34
N TYR A 92 9.35 -9.73 11.36
CA TYR A 92 8.92 -10.26 10.08
C TYR A 92 9.89 -11.29 9.54
N THR A 93 9.40 -12.13 8.64
CA THR A 93 10.21 -13.06 7.84
C THR A 93 9.82 -12.93 6.37
N ILE A 94 10.78 -13.07 5.47
CA ILE A 94 10.58 -13.00 4.02
C ILE A 94 11.11 -14.31 3.42
N ASN A 95 10.24 -15.04 2.73
CA ASN A 95 10.55 -16.28 2.03
C ASN A 95 10.07 -16.15 0.58
N GLY A 96 10.95 -15.64 -0.29
CA GLY A 96 10.57 -15.31 -1.67
C GLY A 96 9.46 -14.26 -1.71
N SER A 97 8.32 -14.59 -2.29
CA SER A 97 7.14 -13.72 -2.36
C SER A 97 6.19 -13.84 -1.15
N GLN A 98 6.54 -14.62 -0.13
CA GLN A 98 5.74 -14.75 1.09
C GLN A 98 6.39 -14.01 2.25
N VAL A 99 5.61 -13.16 2.91
CA VAL A 99 6.01 -12.41 4.10
C VAL A 99 5.10 -12.80 5.26
N LYS A 100 5.68 -13.01 6.44
CA LYS A 100 4.93 -13.22 7.68
C LYS A 100 5.29 -12.17 8.70
N ILE A 101 4.30 -11.42 9.17
CA ILE A 101 4.42 -10.43 10.25
C ILE A 101 4.01 -11.10 11.56
N ILE A 102 4.86 -10.95 12.58
CA ILE A 102 4.71 -11.58 13.89
C ILE A 102 4.70 -10.47 14.93
N PRO A 103 3.56 -10.21 15.59
CA PRO A 103 3.49 -9.26 16.69
C PRO A 103 4.42 -9.66 17.82
N LEU A 104 5.14 -8.69 18.39
CA LEU A 104 5.84 -8.87 19.65
C LEU A 104 4.87 -8.48 20.76
N ALA A 105 4.66 -9.38 21.71
CA ALA A 105 3.89 -9.05 22.91
C ALA A 105 4.63 -7.96 23.67
N THR A 106 4.03 -6.77 23.74
CA THR A 106 4.41 -5.78 24.75
C THR A 106 3.90 -6.31 26.09
N LYS A 107 4.84 -6.58 27.01
CA LYS A 107 4.52 -6.91 28.40
C LYS A 107 3.74 -5.80 29.07
#